data_AF-A0A432FPB3-F1
#
_entry.id   AF-A0A432FPB3-F1
#
_cell.length_a   1.000
_cell.length_b   1.000
_cell.length_c   1.000
_cell.angle_alpha   90.00
_cell.angle_beta   90.00
_cell.angle_gamma   90.00
#
_symmetry.space_group_name_H-M   'P 1'
#
loop_
_entity.id
_entity.type
_entity.pdbx_description
1 polymer ?
#
loop_
_entity_poly.entity_id
_entity_poly.type
_entity_poly.pdbx_seq_one_letter_code
_entity_poly.pdbx_strand_id
1 'polypeptide(L)'
;GDNNVFGLKIAQAVARRYLADRIIDKEFVRSADEVMAYLKHSLRDKNREAFLVIYLNGRNQILKMEELFKGTLTTSAVYPGEVVKRALDNNAAALVFVHNHPSGNPNPSQDDLTITKKLKEAAKANDVSIHDHLIIAGNEVYSFADHGLI
;
A
#
# COMPACT_ATOMS: atom_id res chain seq x y z
N GLY A 1 -10.74 1.14 -19.54
CA GLY A 1 -10.04 -0.12 -19.26
C GLY A 1 -9.48 0.00 -17.88
N ASP A 2 -9.42 -1.09 -17.13
CA ASP A 2 -8.99 -1.14 -15.73
C ASP A 2 -7.48 -0.87 -15.65
N ASN A 3 -7.14 0.39 -15.93
CA ASN A 3 -5.87 0.86 -16.45
C ASN A 3 -5.01 1.31 -15.29
N ASN A 4 -4.22 0.38 -14.74
CA ASN A 4 -2.85 0.62 -14.32
C ASN A 4 -2.60 1.92 -13.50
N VAL A 5 -3.56 2.38 -12.70
CA VAL A 5 -3.50 3.66 -11.98
C VAL A 5 -2.37 3.62 -10.96
N PHE A 6 -2.17 2.47 -10.34
CA PHE A 6 -0.98 2.19 -9.53
C PHE A 6 0.32 2.37 -10.33
N GLY A 7 0.39 1.85 -11.55
CA GLY A 7 1.56 2.00 -12.43
C GLY A 7 1.82 3.44 -12.89
N LEU A 8 0.76 4.21 -13.15
CA LEU A 8 0.86 5.64 -13.46
C LEU A 8 1.29 6.48 -12.25
N LYS A 9 0.93 6.04 -11.04
CA LYS A 9 1.20 6.74 -9.78
C LYS A 9 2.55 6.39 -9.16
N ILE A 10 3.29 5.41 -9.68
CA ILE A 10 4.61 5.02 -9.18
C ILE A 10 5.65 5.16 -10.29
N ALA A 11 6.59 6.10 -10.11
CA ALA A 11 7.79 6.16 -10.93
C ALA A 11 8.86 5.29 -10.28
N GLN A 12 9.46 4.35 -11.02
CA GLN A 12 10.38 3.41 -10.39
C GLN A 12 11.76 4.01 -10.18
N ALA A 13 12.08 4.32 -8.92
CA ALA A 13 13.44 4.19 -8.45
C ALA A 13 13.47 3.16 -7.33
N VAL A 14 14.26 2.12 -7.58
CA VAL A 14 14.71 1.05 -6.70
C VAL A 14 14.35 1.19 -5.21
N ALA A 15 13.47 0.31 -4.73
CA ALA A 15 13.28 0.10 -3.28
C ALA A 15 14.48 -0.68 -2.70
N ARG A 16 15.57 0.04 -2.38
CA ARG A 16 16.89 -0.54 -2.04
C ARG A 16 16.95 -1.38 -0.76
N ARG A 17 15.99 -1.25 0.17
CA ARG A 17 16.22 -1.66 1.57
C ARG A 17 15.21 -2.63 2.17
N TYR A 18 14.01 -2.79 1.61
CA TYR A 18 13.01 -3.74 2.14
C TYR A 18 12.97 -5.07 1.39
N LEU A 19 13.39 -5.06 0.11
CA LEU A 19 13.46 -6.28 -0.71
C LEU A 19 14.77 -7.04 -0.52
N ALA A 20 15.82 -6.36 -0.05
CA ALA A 20 17.14 -6.95 0.19
C ALA A 20 17.14 -7.96 1.35
N ASP A 21 16.24 -7.81 2.34
CA ASP A 21 16.31 -8.60 3.57
C ASP A 21 15.52 -9.93 3.54
N ARG A 22 14.81 -10.27 2.45
CA ARG A 22 14.06 -11.55 2.36
C ARG A 22 14.05 -12.28 1.02
N ILE A 23 14.83 -11.85 0.04
CA ILE A 23 14.98 -12.60 -1.21
C ILE A 23 16.46 -12.89 -1.39
N ILE A 24 16.81 -14.14 -1.09
CA ILE A 24 17.98 -14.78 -1.65
C ILE A 24 17.87 -14.59 -3.18
N ASP A 25 18.73 -13.70 -3.70
CA ASP A 25 19.25 -13.73 -5.06
C ASP A 25 18.50 -13.07 -6.22
N LYS A 26 17.59 -12.09 -6.05
CA LYS A 26 17.00 -11.37 -7.22
C LYS A 26 16.79 -9.86 -7.10
N GLU A 27 16.88 -9.26 -8.28
CA GLU A 27 17.06 -7.86 -8.64
C GLU A 27 16.08 -6.85 -8.01
N PHE A 28 16.57 -5.61 -7.94
CA PHE A 28 15.83 -4.39 -7.71
C PHE A 28 14.47 -4.37 -8.43
N VAL A 29 13.40 -3.94 -7.74
CA VAL A 29 12.12 -3.67 -8.42
C VAL A 29 12.28 -2.48 -9.35
N ARG A 30 12.15 -2.74 -10.66
CA ARG A 30 12.35 -1.82 -11.78
C ARG A 30 11.04 -1.38 -12.42
N SER A 31 9.92 -2.04 -12.13
CA SER A 31 8.60 -1.75 -12.71
C SER A 31 7.48 -1.75 -11.66
N ALA A 32 6.38 -1.02 -11.91
CA ALA A 32 5.19 -1.08 -11.08
C ALA A 32 4.53 -2.47 -11.15
N ASP A 33 4.67 -3.13 -12.31
CA ASP A 33 4.27 -4.52 -12.50
C ASP A 33 5.07 -5.46 -11.59
N GLU A 34 6.37 -5.25 -11.41
CA GLU A 34 7.19 -5.99 -10.44
C GLU A 34 6.79 -5.70 -8.99
N VAL A 35 6.44 -4.45 -8.63
CA VAL A 35 5.89 -4.14 -7.30
C VAL A 35 4.60 -4.92 -7.10
N MET A 36 3.69 -4.90 -8.08
CA MET A 36 2.41 -5.60 -8.00
C MET A 36 2.61 -7.12 -7.92
N ALA A 37 3.53 -7.68 -8.71
CA ALA A 37 3.89 -9.09 -8.68
C ALA A 37 4.45 -9.48 -7.30
N TYR A 38 5.33 -8.64 -6.73
CA TYR A 38 5.85 -8.82 -5.38
C TYR A 38 4.75 -8.78 -4.32
N LEU A 39 3.84 -7.79 -4.39
CA LEU A 39 2.72 -7.66 -3.46
C LEU A 39 1.79 -8.87 -3.54
N LYS A 40 1.40 -9.28 -4.75
CA LYS A 40 0.62 -10.50 -4.97
C LYS A 40 1.32 -11.70 -4.39
N HIS A 41 2.60 -11.92 -4.71
CA HIS A 41 3.33 -13.08 -4.21
C HIS A 41 3.48 -13.08 -2.68
N SER A 42 3.76 -11.91 -2.09
CA SER A 42 4.04 -11.79 -0.66
C SER A 42 2.80 -11.84 0.23
N LEU A 43 1.63 -11.51 -0.33
CA LEU A 43 0.39 -11.34 0.43
C LEU A 43 -0.69 -12.37 0.09
N ARG A 44 -0.66 -12.98 -1.10
CA ARG A 44 -1.69 -13.93 -1.56
C ARG A 44 -1.88 -15.12 -0.62
N ASP A 45 -0.79 -15.71 -0.13
CA ASP A 45 -0.84 -16.94 0.67
C ASP A 45 -0.82 -16.67 2.19
N LYS A 46 -0.99 -15.41 2.60
CA LYS A 46 -1.07 -15.08 4.04
C LYS A 46 -2.45 -15.42 4.58
N ASN A 47 -2.49 -16.34 5.54
CA ASN A 47 -3.71 -16.71 6.28
C ASN A 47 -4.23 -15.63 7.24
N ARG A 48 -3.54 -14.49 7.36
CA ARG A 48 -3.93 -13.35 8.18
C ARG A 48 -3.81 -12.09 7.34
N GLU A 49 -4.65 -11.10 7.60
CA GLU A 49 -4.53 -9.81 6.94
C GLU A 49 -3.23 -9.13 7.41
N ALA A 50 -2.54 -8.53 6.46
CA ALA A 50 -1.39 -7.69 6.67
C ALA A 50 -1.67 -6.35 6.02
N PHE A 51 -1.52 -5.27 6.76
CA PHE A 51 -1.72 -3.91 6.26
C PHE A 51 -0.37 -3.25 6.07
N LEU A 52 -0.06 -2.86 4.84
CA LEU A 52 1.21 -2.30 4.41
C LEU A 52 1.02 -0.87 3.92
N VAL A 53 2.11 -0.11 4.00
CA VAL A 53 2.24 1.21 3.41
C VAL A 53 3.50 1.28 2.56
N ILE A 54 3.36 1.88 1.39
CA ILE A 54 4.46 2.24 0.50
C ILE A 54 4.62 3.75 0.57
N TYR A 55 5.79 4.20 1.00
CA TYR A 55 6.17 5.61 1.08
C TYR A 55 6.79 6.05 -0.23
N LEU A 56 6.26 7.13 -0.82
CA LEU A 56 6.71 7.67 -2.09
C LEU A 56 7.22 9.11 -1.93
N ASN A 57 8.28 9.48 -2.65
CA ASN A 57 8.72 10.87 -2.74
C ASN A 57 7.87 11.68 -3.74
N GLY A 58 8.15 12.98 -3.88
CA GLY A 58 7.44 13.86 -4.82
C GLY A 58 7.63 13.54 -6.31
N ARG A 59 8.52 12.60 -6.65
CA ARG A 59 8.67 12.03 -8.00
C ARG A 59 8.01 10.65 -8.10
N ASN A 60 7.18 10.27 -7.15
CA ASN A 60 6.52 8.96 -7.07
C ASN A 60 7.46 7.77 -6.95
N GLN A 61 8.69 7.98 -6.46
CA GLN A 61 9.66 6.91 -6.25
C GLN A 61 9.50 6.29 -4.87
N ILE A 62 9.60 4.95 -4.81
CA ILE A 62 9.48 4.20 -3.57
C ILE A 62 10.67 4.49 -2.67
N LEU A 63 10.40 5.12 -1.53
CA LEU A 63 11.35 5.37 -0.46
C LEU A 63 11.49 4.13 0.45
N LYS A 64 10.34 3.57 0.86
CA LYS A 64 10.26 2.47 1.80
C LYS A 64 8.92 1.75 1.66
N MET A 65 8.90 0.46 2.00
CA MET A 65 7.68 -0.30 2.27
C MET A 65 7.70 -0.72 3.74
N GLU A 66 6.56 -0.69 4.41
CA GLU A 66 6.46 -1.06 5.82
C GLU A 66 5.14 -1.79 6.06
N GLU A 67 5.20 -2.86 6.85
CA GLU A 67 3.99 -3.50 7.34
C GLU A 67 3.58 -2.85 8.67
N LEU A 68 2.42 -2.21 8.68
CA LEU A 68 1.88 -1.47 9.83
C LEU A 68 1.18 -2.39 10.82
N PHE A 69 0.60 -3.49 10.34
CA PHE A 69 -0.19 -4.40 11.16
C PHE A 69 -0.27 -5.82 10.59
N LYS A 70 -0.33 -6.83 11.49
CA LYS A 70 -0.66 -8.24 11.19
C LYS A 70 -1.82 -8.70 12.07
N GLY A 71 -2.90 -9.19 11.46
CA GLY A 71 -4.10 -9.67 12.16
C GLY A 71 -5.36 -9.25 11.43
N THR A 72 -6.52 -9.28 12.07
CA THR A 72 -7.76 -8.73 11.48
C THR A 72 -7.68 -7.21 11.51
N LEU A 73 -7.78 -6.57 10.36
CA LEU A 73 -7.77 -5.13 10.22
C LEU A 73 -9.04 -4.56 10.82
N THR A 74 -8.91 -4.01 12.03
CA THR A 74 -9.97 -3.22 12.65
C THR A 74 -9.65 -1.75 12.52
N THR A 75 -10.66 -0.91 12.57
CA THR A 75 -10.48 0.56 12.61
C THR A 75 -9.60 1.05 13.78
N SER A 76 -9.39 0.24 14.82
CA SER A 76 -8.52 0.52 15.96
C SER A 76 -7.07 0.06 15.78
N ALA A 77 -6.78 -0.79 14.79
CA ALA A 77 -5.46 -1.38 14.58
C ALA A 77 -4.46 -0.42 13.90
N VAL A 78 -4.96 0.54 13.12
CA VAL A 78 -4.14 1.52 12.40
C VAL A 78 -4.47 2.91 12.91
N TYR A 79 -3.46 3.59 13.48
CA TYR A 79 -3.60 4.93 14.05
C TYR A 79 -3.14 5.98 13.04
N PRO A 80 -4.04 6.83 12.49
CA PRO A 80 -3.67 7.77 11.42
C PRO A 80 -2.53 8.72 11.78
N GLY A 81 -2.48 9.22 13.02
CA GLY A 81 -1.40 10.10 13.47
C GLY A 81 -0.01 9.45 13.44
N GLU A 82 0.07 8.16 13.76
CA GLU A 82 1.32 7.41 13.68
C GLU A 82 1.74 7.14 12.23
N VAL A 83 0.76 6.88 11.35
CA VAL A 83 1.03 6.72 9.91
C VAL A 83 1.56 8.02 9.31
N VAL A 84 0.95 9.16 9.64
CA VAL A 84 1.41 10.50 9.22
C VAL A 84 2.81 10.78 9.75
N LYS A 85 3.06 10.54 11.05
CA LYS A 85 4.39 10.72 11.65
C LYS A 85 5.44 9.94 10.87
N ARG A 86 5.18 8.66 10.58
CA ARG A 86 6.11 7.83 9.79
C ARG A 86 6.26 8.32 8.36
N ALA A 87 5.20 8.84 7.73
CA ALA A 87 5.31 9.43 6.40
C ALA A 87 6.29 10.62 6.40
N LEU A 88 6.16 11.52 7.39
CA LEU A 88 7.05 12.66 7.57
C LEU A 88 8.49 12.22 7.89
N ASP A 89 8.68 11.25 8.80
CA ASP A 89 10.00 10.70 9.14
C ASP A 89 10.71 10.08 7.92
N ASN A 90 9.94 9.56 6.95
CA ASN A 90 10.48 9.02 5.69
C ASN A 90 10.58 10.08 4.58
N ASN A 91 10.21 11.35 4.81
CA ASN A 91 10.11 12.39 3.78
C ASN A 91 9.19 11.99 2.60
N ALA A 92 8.11 11.28 2.92
CA ALA A 92 7.13 10.87 1.92
C ALA A 92 6.23 12.05 1.51
N ALA A 93 6.07 12.24 0.21
CA ALA A 93 5.08 13.16 -0.36
C ALA A 93 3.75 12.44 -0.65
N ALA A 94 3.80 11.12 -0.84
CA ALA A 94 2.62 10.31 -1.10
C ALA A 94 2.70 8.92 -0.49
N LEU A 95 1.55 8.29 -0.26
CA LEU A 95 1.39 6.96 0.31
C LEU A 95 0.54 6.07 -0.60
N VAL A 96 0.86 4.78 -0.62
CA VAL A 96 -0.07 3.74 -1.11
C VAL A 96 -0.27 2.73 0.01
N PHE A 97 -1.53 2.45 0.35
CA PHE A 97 -1.88 1.40 1.29
C PHE A 97 -2.15 0.09 0.55
N VAL A 98 -1.80 -1.03 1.17
CA VAL A 98 -2.05 -2.36 0.61
C VAL A 98 -2.43 -3.31 1.73
N HIS A 99 -3.50 -4.08 1.59
CA HIS A 99 -3.75 -5.24 2.45
C HIS A 99 -4.28 -6.43 1.68
N ASN A 100 -4.21 -7.61 2.30
CA ASN A 100 -4.82 -8.81 1.74
C ASN A 100 -6.12 -9.17 2.44
N HIS A 101 -7.03 -9.76 1.67
CA HIS A 101 -8.18 -10.50 2.18
C HIS A 101 -7.94 -12.00 2.03
N PRO A 102 -7.61 -12.74 3.10
CA PRO A 102 -7.45 -14.20 3.08
C PRO A 102 -8.71 -14.93 2.61
N SER A 103 -9.88 -14.30 2.73
CA SER A 103 -11.16 -14.82 2.24
C SER A 103 -11.23 -14.94 0.71
N GLY A 104 -10.36 -14.23 -0.01
CA GLY A 104 -10.38 -14.16 -1.47
C GLY A 104 -11.45 -13.20 -2.03
N ASN A 105 -12.20 -12.48 -1.19
CA ASN A 105 -13.14 -11.46 -1.65
C ASN A 105 -12.42 -10.11 -1.85
N PRO A 106 -12.37 -9.55 -3.06
CA PRO A 106 -11.70 -8.26 -3.31
C PRO A 106 -12.49 -7.05 -2.80
N ASN A 107 -13.78 -7.20 -2.49
CA ASN A 107 -14.62 -6.06 -2.09
C ASN A 107 -14.19 -5.49 -0.73
N PRO A 108 -14.08 -4.16 -0.59
CA PRO A 108 -13.73 -3.54 0.68
C PRO A 108 -14.82 -3.76 1.72
N SER A 109 -14.39 -4.04 2.94
CA SER A 109 -15.23 -4.05 4.13
C SER A 109 -15.57 -2.62 4.58
N GLN A 110 -16.54 -2.50 5.49
CA GLN A 110 -16.86 -1.20 6.10
C GLN A 110 -15.68 -0.61 6.90
N ASP A 111 -14.86 -1.48 7.50
CA ASP A 111 -13.66 -1.08 8.22
C ASP A 111 -12.60 -0.52 7.27
N ASP A 112 -12.41 -1.15 6.10
CA ASP A 112 -11.51 -0.65 5.04
C ASP A 112 -11.90 0.76 4.58
N LEU A 113 -13.18 0.98 4.28
CA LEU A 113 -13.70 2.28 3.88
C LEU A 113 -13.46 3.33 4.97
N THR A 114 -13.70 2.95 6.22
CA THR A 114 -13.59 3.86 7.38
C THR A 114 -12.14 4.23 7.66
N ILE A 115 -11.22 3.25 7.67
CA ILE A 115 -9.81 3.51 7.94
C ILE A 115 -9.17 4.32 6.79
N THR A 116 -9.50 4.00 5.54
CA THR A 116 -9.02 4.74 4.36
C THR A 116 -9.42 6.20 4.44
N LYS A 117 -10.68 6.49 4.78
CA LYS A 117 -11.15 7.86 4.94
C LYS A 117 -10.39 8.61 6.03
N LYS A 118 -10.21 8.00 7.20
CA LYS A 118 -9.45 8.61 8.32
C LYS A 118 -7.98 8.87 7.95
N LEU A 119 -7.35 7.92 7.26
CA LEU A 119 -5.99 8.08 6.77
C LEU A 119 -5.89 9.21 5.75
N LYS A 120 -6.85 9.31 4.82
CA LYS A 120 -6.91 10.37 3.81
C LYS A 120 -7.04 11.75 4.43
N GLU A 121 -7.92 11.90 5.41
CA GLU A 121 -8.11 13.16 6.13
C GLU A 121 -6.84 13.56 6.89
N ALA A 122 -6.22 12.63 7.61
CA ALA A 122 -5.00 12.89 8.38
C ALA A 122 -3.79 13.22 7.48
N ALA A 123 -3.59 12.48 6.40
CA ALA A 123 -2.49 12.69 5.46
C ALA A 123 -2.64 14.05 4.75
N LYS A 124 -3.85 14.37 4.27
CA LYS A 124 -4.16 15.65 3.62
C LYS A 124 -3.86 16.86 4.52
N ALA A 125 -4.13 16.75 5.82
CA ALA A 125 -3.84 17.82 6.78
C ALA A 125 -2.33 18.09 6.95
N ASN A 126 -1.46 17.21 6.45
CA ASN A 126 0.00 17.29 6.57
C ASN A 126 0.68 17.29 5.18
N ASP A 127 -0.04 17.72 4.14
CA ASP A 127 0.47 17.81 2.76
C ASP A 127 1.01 16.48 2.18
N VAL A 128 0.54 15.35 2.69
CA VAL A 128 0.83 14.00 2.16
C VAL A 128 -0.38 13.47 1.41
N SER A 129 -0.22 13.09 0.15
CA SER A 129 -1.32 12.50 -0.63
C SER A 129 -1.42 11.00 -0.41
N ILE A 130 -2.63 10.44 -0.50
CA ILE A 130 -2.81 8.99 -0.69
C ILE A 130 -3.06 8.76 -2.17
N HIS A 131 -2.19 7.99 -2.79
CA HIS A 131 -2.27 7.64 -4.19
C HIS A 131 -3.24 6.49 -4.41
N ASP A 132 -3.24 5.49 -3.55
CA ASP A 132 -4.19 4.38 -3.64
C ASP A 132 -4.32 3.62 -2.33
N HIS A 133 -5.34 2.78 -2.27
CA HIS A 133 -5.48 1.70 -1.32
C HIS A 133 -5.85 0.43 -2.11
N LEU A 134 -4.97 -0.58 -2.03
CA LEU A 134 -5.10 -1.83 -2.78
C LEU A 134 -5.52 -2.98 -1.87
N ILE A 135 -6.52 -3.74 -2.28
CA ILE A 135 -6.89 -5.01 -1.65
C ILE A 135 -6.41 -6.15 -2.53
N ILE A 136 -5.55 -7.01 -2.01
CA ILE A 136 -5.08 -8.22 -2.68
C ILE A 136 -5.93 -9.42 -2.23
N ALA A 137 -6.71 -9.98 -3.15
CA ALA A 137 -7.61 -11.10 -2.88
C ALA A 137 -7.31 -12.23 -3.88
N GLY A 138 -6.41 -13.14 -3.52
CA GLY A 138 -5.95 -14.17 -4.45
C GLY A 138 -5.18 -13.57 -5.63
N ASN A 139 -5.74 -13.69 -6.83
CA ASN A 139 -5.19 -13.07 -8.06
C ASN A 139 -5.81 -11.70 -8.37
N GLU A 140 -6.93 -11.38 -7.72
CA GLU A 140 -7.68 -10.14 -7.92
C GLU A 140 -7.11 -9.01 -7.08
N VAL A 141 -7.26 -7.80 -7.60
CA VAL A 141 -6.85 -6.57 -6.92
C VAL A 141 -7.97 -5.57 -7.01
N TYR A 142 -8.39 -5.03 -5.88
CA TYR A 142 -9.28 -3.89 -5.82
C TYR A 142 -8.47 -2.62 -5.58
N SER A 143 -8.65 -1.59 -6.42
CA SER A 143 -8.07 -0.26 -6.24
C SER A 143 -9.17 0.71 -5.80
N PHE A 144 -8.96 1.39 -4.66
CA PHE A 144 -9.86 2.46 -4.22
C PHE A 144 -9.84 3.64 -5.18
N ALA A 145 -8.69 3.95 -5.77
CA ALA A 145 -8.57 5.02 -6.75
C ALA A 145 -9.38 4.74 -8.03
N ASP A 146 -9.32 3.51 -8.55
CA ASP A 146 -10.08 3.11 -9.75
C ASP A 146 -11.60 3.21 -9.52
N HIS A 147 -12.03 3.07 -8.27
CA HIS A 147 -13.43 3.17 -7.86
C HIS A 147 -13.80 4.57 -7.33
N GLY A 148 -12.92 5.58 -7.46
CA GLY A 148 -13.21 6.97 -7.08
C GLY A 148 -13.34 7.23 -5.58
N LEU A 149 -12.80 6.34 -4.74
CA LEU A 149 -12.87 6.44 -3.28
C LEU A 149 -11.72 7.27 -2.67
N ILE A 150 -10.69 7.57 -3.47
CA ILE A 150 -9.51 8.37 -3.09
C ILE A 150 -9.30 9.48 -4.12
#